data_AF-A0A2E4SBW6-F1
#
_entry.id   AF-A0A2E4SBW6-F1
#
_cell.length_a   1.000
_cell.length_b   1.000
_cell.length_c   1.000
_cell.angle_alpha   90.00
_cell.angle_beta   90.00
_cell.angle_gamma   90.00
#
_symmetry.space_group_name_H-M   'P 1'
#
loop_
_entity.id
_entity.type
_entity.pdbx_description
1 polymer ?
#
loop_
_entity_poly.entity_id
_entity_poly.type
_entity_poly.pdbx_seq_one_letter_code
_entity_poly.pdbx_strand_id
1 'polypeptide(L)'
;MKFGIALHGGAGTILKKEMTLEKEKEYLFGLATALNRGKKILSKGGSAIEAVTETVVELENNSLFNAGKGSVFNHLGMHEMDASIMNGKDLNAGAVCCVEQFKNPILLAKLVMEKSEHVMLTGNGAMQFGEKMNCKKEEESYFFDQLRYDQWQSIKDSDHFQLDHSKNNPKKFGTVGAVALDQHGNLAAATSTGGMTNKKFGRIGDSSIIGAG
;
A
#
# COMPACT_ATOMS: atom_id res chain seq x y z
N MET A 1 21.48 20.41 2.66
CA MET A 1 21.35 19.44 3.77
C MET A 1 21.14 18.04 3.20
N LYS A 2 21.49 16.99 3.96
CA LYS A 2 21.32 15.60 3.50
C LYS A 2 19.87 15.16 3.71
N PHE A 3 19.19 14.76 2.64
CA PHE A 3 17.89 14.09 2.71
C PHE A 3 18.06 12.63 2.27
N GLY A 4 17.13 11.76 2.63
CA GLY A 4 17.14 10.35 2.26
C GLY A 4 15.73 9.82 2.04
N ILE A 5 15.59 8.86 1.13
CA ILE A 5 14.34 8.13 0.91
C ILE A 5 14.66 6.69 0.54
N ALA A 6 13.89 5.76 1.11
CA ALA A 6 13.90 4.36 0.75
C ALA A 6 12.46 3.87 0.59
N LEU A 7 12.26 2.86 -0.25
CA LEU A 7 10.96 2.24 -0.48
C LEU A 7 11.10 0.74 -0.70
N HIS A 8 10.00 0.01 -0.53
CA HIS A 8 9.88 -1.38 -0.96
C HIS A 8 8.58 -1.61 -1.74
N GLY A 9 8.62 -2.56 -2.67
CA GLY A 9 7.46 -3.06 -3.42
C GLY A 9 7.02 -4.47 -2.98
N GLY A 10 7.39 -4.86 -1.77
CA GLY A 10 7.10 -6.17 -1.19
C GLY A 10 8.32 -7.05 -0.98
N ALA A 11 8.20 -7.98 -0.04
CA ALA A 11 9.21 -9.01 0.21
C ALA A 11 8.85 -10.34 -0.46
N GLY A 12 9.83 -11.20 -0.70
CA GLY A 12 9.59 -12.54 -1.23
C GLY A 12 10.63 -13.03 -2.22
N THR A 13 10.63 -14.33 -2.46
CA THR A 13 11.34 -15.00 -3.54
C THR A 13 10.45 -15.06 -4.77
N ILE A 14 10.75 -14.26 -5.80
CA ILE A 14 10.24 -14.50 -7.15
C ILE A 14 11.19 -15.53 -7.77
N LEU A 15 10.68 -16.71 -8.16
CA LEU A 15 11.54 -17.73 -8.73
C LEU A 15 12.15 -17.21 -10.04
N LYS A 16 13.46 -17.40 -10.23
CA LYS A 16 14.19 -16.92 -11.42
C LYS A 16 13.58 -17.44 -12.74
N LYS A 17 12.93 -18.61 -12.71
CA LYS A 17 12.20 -19.19 -13.86
C LYS A 17 10.92 -18.43 -14.23
N GLU A 18 10.37 -17.62 -13.33
CA GLU A 18 9.12 -16.85 -13.51
C GLU A 18 9.38 -15.36 -13.71
N MET A 19 10.60 -14.91 -13.42
CA MET A 19 11.08 -13.56 -13.68
C MET A 19 11.73 -13.49 -15.06
N THR A 20 10.95 -13.04 -16.05
CA THR A 20 11.53 -12.67 -17.35
C THR A 20 12.28 -11.34 -17.22
N LEU A 21 13.21 -11.08 -18.14
CA LEU A 21 13.95 -9.81 -18.15
C LEU A 21 13.02 -8.61 -18.34
N GLU A 22 11.91 -8.80 -19.07
CA GLU A 22 10.87 -7.78 -19.26
C GLU A 22 10.18 -7.46 -17.93
N LYS A 23 9.72 -8.49 -17.19
CA LYS A 23 9.09 -8.29 -15.88
C LYS A 23 10.03 -7.62 -14.89
N GLU A 24 11.29 -8.06 -14.84
CA GLU A 24 12.29 -7.44 -13.96
C GLU A 24 12.45 -5.95 -14.27
N LYS A 25 12.52 -5.58 -15.56
CA LYS A 25 12.57 -4.18 -15.99
C LYS A 25 11.32 -3.40 -15.58
N GLU A 26 10.14 -3.98 -15.70
CA GLU A 26 8.88 -3.35 -15.27
C GLU A 26 8.86 -3.07 -13.77
N TYR A 27 9.28 -4.03 -12.94
CA TYR A 27 9.41 -3.84 -11.49
C TYR A 27 10.41 -2.74 -11.16
N LEU A 28 11.61 -2.79 -11.73
CA LEU A 28 12.65 -1.79 -11.51
C LEU A 28 12.19 -0.40 -11.96
N PHE A 29 11.47 -0.32 -13.09
CA PHE A 29 10.90 0.92 -13.58
C PHE A 29 9.83 1.48 -12.63
N GLY A 30 8.93 0.63 -12.12
CA GLY A 30 7.92 1.02 -11.14
C GLY A 30 8.54 1.55 -9.84
N LEU A 31 9.53 0.83 -9.30
CA LEU A 31 10.28 1.24 -8.11
C LEU A 31 11.04 2.55 -8.35
N ALA A 32 11.71 2.69 -9.49
CA ALA A 32 12.44 3.91 -9.84
C ALA A 32 11.51 5.11 -9.99
N THR A 33 10.32 4.92 -10.58
CA THR A 33 9.31 5.97 -10.73
C THR A 33 8.83 6.48 -9.37
N ALA A 34 8.46 5.56 -8.47
CA ALA A 34 8.06 5.89 -7.10
C ALA A 34 9.17 6.56 -6.29
N LEU A 35 10.41 6.08 -6.43
CA LEU A 35 11.58 6.67 -5.77
C LEU A 35 11.84 8.09 -6.26
N ASN A 36 11.78 8.30 -7.58
CA ASN A 36 12.03 9.60 -8.19
C ASN A 36 10.96 10.63 -7.80
N ARG A 37 9.70 10.21 -7.61
CA ARG A 37 8.61 11.09 -7.15
C ARG A 37 8.91 11.66 -5.77
N GLY A 38 9.18 10.82 -4.78
CA GLY A 38 9.55 11.26 -3.43
C GLY A 38 10.88 12.01 -3.38
N LYS A 39 11.89 11.56 -4.13
CA LYS A 39 13.20 12.23 -4.24
C LYS A 39 13.07 13.66 -4.77
N LYS A 40 12.19 13.88 -5.77
CA LYS A 40 11.94 15.22 -6.33
C LYS A 40 11.35 16.17 -5.30
N ILE A 41 10.45 15.70 -4.43
CA ILE A 41 9.86 16.48 -3.34
C ILE A 41 10.95 16.89 -2.35
N LEU A 42 11.73 15.93 -1.86
CA LEU A 42 12.82 16.19 -0.91
C LEU A 42 13.91 17.11 -1.48
N SER A 43 14.25 16.97 -2.77
CA SER A 43 15.24 17.83 -3.42
C SER A 43 14.82 19.31 -3.50
N LYS A 44 13.51 19.57 -3.47
CA LYS A 44 12.94 20.92 -3.48
C LYS A 44 12.68 21.48 -2.09
N GLY A 45 13.09 20.77 -1.03
CA GLY A 45 12.83 21.17 0.35
C GLY A 45 11.43 20.79 0.85
N GLY A 46 10.73 19.88 0.17
CA GLY A 46 9.48 19.31 0.66
C GLY A 46 9.69 18.45 1.91
N SER A 47 8.60 18.18 2.61
CA SER A 47 8.60 17.47 3.90
C SER A 47 8.74 15.95 3.74
N ALA A 48 9.19 15.28 4.80
CA ALA A 48 9.29 13.81 4.82
C ALA A 48 7.92 13.15 4.63
N ILE A 49 6.89 13.70 5.27
CA ILE A 49 5.51 13.18 5.20
C ILE A 49 4.94 13.27 3.78
N GLU A 50 5.20 14.37 3.07
CA GLU A 50 4.82 14.54 1.67
C GLU A 50 5.56 13.56 0.76
N ALA A 51 6.87 13.39 0.98
CA ALA A 51 7.68 12.48 0.18
C ALA A 51 7.24 11.02 0.28
N VAL A 52 6.99 10.51 1.50
CA VAL A 52 6.52 9.12 1.68
C VAL A 52 5.10 8.94 1.15
N THR A 53 4.21 9.93 1.34
CA THR A 53 2.84 9.91 0.82
C THR A 53 2.87 9.73 -0.70
N GLU A 54 3.59 10.60 -1.39
CA GLU A 54 3.61 10.62 -2.85
C GLU A 54 4.33 9.42 -3.45
N THR A 55 5.36 8.89 -2.78
CA THR A 55 5.99 7.64 -3.17
C THR A 55 5.03 6.45 -3.04
N VAL A 56 4.28 6.33 -1.94
CA VAL A 56 3.31 5.23 -1.77
C VAL A 56 2.12 5.39 -2.73
N VAL A 57 1.65 6.61 -3.02
CA VAL A 57 0.64 6.86 -4.06
C VAL A 57 1.10 6.34 -5.42
N GLU A 58 2.38 6.53 -5.78
CA GLU A 58 2.91 5.98 -7.04
C GLU A 58 2.90 4.44 -7.05
N LEU A 59 3.22 3.82 -5.92
CA LEU A 59 3.20 2.36 -5.77
C LEU A 59 1.76 1.81 -5.82
N GLU A 60 0.81 2.45 -5.15
CA GLU A 60 -0.62 2.10 -5.19
C GLU A 60 -1.25 2.25 -6.58
N ASN A 61 -0.75 3.18 -7.39
CA ASN A 61 -1.25 3.37 -8.76
C ASN A 61 -0.69 2.33 -9.76
N ASN A 62 0.28 1.52 -9.33
CA ASN A 62 0.95 0.54 -10.16
C ASN A 62 0.45 -0.88 -9.82
N SER A 63 -0.18 -1.55 -10.81
CA SER A 63 -0.80 -2.86 -10.64
C SER A 63 0.18 -3.99 -10.32
N LEU A 64 1.49 -3.78 -10.50
CA LEU A 64 2.51 -4.76 -10.16
C LEU A 64 2.65 -4.99 -8.64
N PHE A 65 2.24 -4.02 -7.82
CA PHE A 65 2.42 -4.09 -6.37
C PHE A 65 1.10 -4.38 -5.65
N ASN A 66 1.14 -5.14 -4.55
CA ASN A 66 -0.07 -5.48 -3.78
C ASN A 66 -0.51 -4.31 -2.89
N ALA A 67 -0.97 -3.21 -3.50
CA ALA A 67 -1.59 -2.07 -2.85
C ALA A 67 -2.38 -1.26 -3.88
N GLY A 68 -3.44 -0.57 -3.45
CA GLY A 68 -4.28 0.23 -4.35
C GLY A 68 -4.74 -0.60 -5.54
N LYS A 69 -4.39 -0.13 -6.75
CA LYS A 69 -4.72 -0.76 -8.04
C LYS A 69 -4.34 -2.24 -8.15
N GLY A 70 -3.23 -2.66 -7.57
CA GLY A 70 -2.74 -4.05 -7.67
C GLY A 70 -3.14 -4.95 -6.51
N SER A 71 -4.11 -4.52 -5.70
CA SER A 71 -4.56 -5.24 -4.50
C SER A 71 -5.08 -6.63 -4.81
N VAL A 72 -4.76 -7.58 -3.95
CA VAL A 72 -5.27 -8.95 -4.01
C VAL A 72 -6.78 -9.02 -3.72
N PHE A 73 -7.40 -10.15 -4.09
CA PHE A 73 -8.80 -10.45 -3.83
C PHE A 73 -8.99 -11.12 -2.47
N ASN A 74 -10.01 -10.70 -1.72
CA ASN A 74 -10.49 -11.39 -0.54
C ASN A 74 -11.37 -12.60 -0.91
N HIS A 75 -11.85 -13.35 0.09
CA HIS A 75 -12.68 -14.54 -0.14
C HIS A 75 -14.01 -14.29 -0.88
N LEU A 76 -14.50 -13.04 -0.89
CA LEU A 76 -15.72 -12.63 -1.60
C LEU A 76 -15.44 -12.17 -3.03
N GLY A 77 -14.17 -12.15 -3.47
CA GLY A 77 -13.79 -11.59 -4.77
C GLY A 77 -13.78 -10.07 -4.81
N MET A 78 -13.65 -9.42 -3.65
CA MET A 78 -13.55 -7.96 -3.50
C MET A 78 -12.15 -7.53 -3.05
N HIS A 79 -11.88 -6.23 -3.11
CA HIS A 79 -10.62 -5.64 -2.66
C HIS A 79 -10.82 -4.86 -1.36
N GLU A 80 -10.19 -5.33 -0.29
CA GLU A 80 -10.12 -4.62 0.99
C GLU A 80 -8.67 -4.18 1.21
N MET A 81 -8.45 -2.91 1.48
CA MET A 81 -7.11 -2.32 1.58
C MET A 81 -6.86 -1.76 2.97
N ASP A 82 -5.58 -1.80 3.36
CA ASP A 82 -5.09 -1.30 4.64
C ASP A 82 -3.91 -0.36 4.37
N ALA A 83 -3.85 0.77 5.08
CA ALA A 83 -2.71 1.69 5.00
C ALA A 83 -2.50 2.46 6.30
N SER A 84 -1.26 2.86 6.55
CA SER A 84 -0.91 3.76 7.65
C SER A 84 0.21 4.73 7.27
N ILE A 85 0.24 5.85 7.97
CA ILE A 85 1.24 6.90 7.83
C ILE A 85 1.56 7.50 9.19
N MET A 86 2.83 7.85 9.42
CA MET A 86 3.28 8.46 10.67
C MET A 86 4.29 9.58 10.41
N ASN A 87 4.10 10.70 11.11
CA ASN A 87 5.03 11.81 11.16
C ASN A 87 5.93 11.70 12.40
N GLY A 88 7.24 11.57 12.19
CA GLY A 88 8.21 11.42 13.27
C GLY A 88 8.47 12.72 14.05
N LYS A 89 8.05 13.88 13.53
CA LYS A 89 8.27 15.18 14.20
C LYS A 89 7.42 15.35 15.46
N ASP A 90 6.16 14.94 15.40
CA ASP A 90 5.15 15.12 16.44
C ASP A 90 4.47 13.81 16.87
N LEU A 91 4.90 12.69 16.29
CA LEU A 91 4.33 11.36 16.48
C LEU A 91 2.87 11.23 16.02
N ASN A 92 2.36 12.21 15.27
CA ASN A 92 1.01 12.13 14.74
C ASN A 92 0.95 11.03 13.66
N ALA A 93 -0.17 10.31 13.63
CA ALA A 93 -0.33 9.14 12.78
C ALA A 93 -1.78 9.01 12.29
N GLY A 94 -1.93 8.33 11.16
CA GLY A 94 -3.23 8.01 10.59
C GLY A 94 -3.20 6.65 9.95
N ALA A 95 -4.30 5.91 10.08
CA ALA A 95 -4.43 4.57 9.56
C ALA A 95 -5.87 4.27 9.15
N VAL A 96 -6.00 3.42 8.13
CA VAL A 96 -7.25 2.83 7.71
C VAL A 96 -7.09 1.35 7.44
N CYS A 97 -8.14 0.57 7.71
CA CYS A 97 -8.18 -0.85 7.37
C CYS A 97 -9.55 -1.28 6.87
N CYS A 98 -9.56 -2.35 6.09
CA CYS A 98 -10.75 -2.89 5.44
C CYS A 98 -11.52 -1.82 4.64
N VAL A 99 -10.79 -0.94 3.95
CA VAL A 99 -11.40 0.08 3.09
C VAL A 99 -11.46 -0.40 1.65
N GLU A 100 -12.50 0.00 0.95
CA GLU A 100 -12.82 -0.48 -0.40
C GLU A 100 -12.90 0.71 -1.36
N GLN A 101 -12.63 0.46 -2.65
CA GLN A 101 -12.82 1.41 -3.77
C GLN A 101 -12.04 2.73 -3.72
N PHE A 102 -11.38 3.10 -2.62
CA PHE A 102 -10.52 4.28 -2.60
C PHE A 102 -9.29 4.03 -3.46
N LYS A 103 -9.04 4.95 -4.41
CA LYS A 103 -7.91 4.85 -5.33
C LYS A 103 -6.58 4.70 -4.58
N ASN A 104 -6.45 5.48 -3.50
CA ASN A 104 -5.22 5.61 -2.73
C ASN A 104 -5.51 5.55 -1.22
N PRO A 105 -5.53 4.35 -0.62
CA PRO A 105 -5.70 4.16 0.83
C PRO A 105 -4.74 5.01 1.68
N ILE A 106 -3.51 5.24 1.23
CA ILE A 106 -2.55 6.09 1.97
C ILE A 106 -3.01 7.55 2.10
N LEU A 107 -3.72 8.08 1.12
CA LEU A 107 -4.28 9.43 1.19
C LEU A 107 -5.42 9.51 2.20
N LEU A 108 -6.21 8.45 2.31
CA LEU A 108 -7.25 8.35 3.34
C LEU A 108 -6.62 8.26 4.74
N ALA A 109 -5.58 7.43 4.92
CA ALA A 109 -4.83 7.37 6.18
C ALA A 109 -4.25 8.74 6.57
N LYS A 110 -3.67 9.48 5.60
CA LYS A 110 -3.21 10.85 5.84
C LYS A 110 -4.34 11.80 6.23
N LEU A 111 -5.52 11.68 5.61
CA LEU A 111 -6.69 12.48 5.99
C LEU A 111 -7.16 12.15 7.41
N VAL A 112 -7.08 10.89 7.86
CA VAL A 112 -7.37 10.53 9.27
C VAL A 112 -6.42 11.29 10.20
N MET A 113 -5.12 11.29 9.91
CA MET A 113 -4.11 12.02 10.70
C MET A 113 -4.33 13.54 10.73
N GLU A 114 -4.75 14.14 9.61
CA GLU A 114 -4.80 15.61 9.45
C GLU A 114 -6.18 16.22 9.74
N LYS A 115 -7.26 15.45 9.60
CA LYS A 115 -8.66 15.95 9.58
C LYS A 115 -9.57 15.24 10.57
N SER A 116 -9.01 14.45 11.49
CA SER A 116 -9.76 13.84 12.58
C SER A 116 -8.97 13.93 13.89
N GLU A 117 -9.64 13.65 15.01
CA GLU A 117 -8.99 13.49 16.33
C GLU A 117 -8.61 12.01 16.60
N HIS A 118 -8.61 11.18 15.57
CA HIS A 118 -8.41 9.73 15.66
C HIS A 118 -7.15 9.31 14.92
N VAL A 119 -6.57 8.19 15.37
CA VAL A 119 -5.39 7.60 14.72
C VAL A 119 -5.79 6.55 13.68
N MET A 120 -6.85 5.78 13.93
CA MET A 120 -7.21 4.64 13.07
C MET A 120 -8.72 4.54 12.89
N LEU A 121 -9.16 4.41 11.65
CA LEU A 121 -10.55 4.12 11.28
C LEU A 121 -10.64 2.78 10.53
N THR A 122 -11.78 2.11 10.59
CA THR A 122 -11.98 0.80 9.96
C THR A 122 -13.32 0.69 9.25
N GLY A 123 -13.35 -0.11 8.18
CA GLY A 123 -14.56 -0.54 7.50
C GLY A 123 -15.50 0.62 7.15
N ASN A 124 -16.80 0.45 7.41
CA ASN A 124 -17.82 1.44 7.06
C ASN A 124 -17.57 2.83 7.68
N GLY A 125 -16.98 2.91 8.89
CA GLY A 125 -16.64 4.20 9.50
C GLY A 125 -15.56 4.95 8.72
N ALA A 126 -14.53 4.23 8.24
CA ALA A 126 -13.52 4.80 7.37
C ALA A 126 -14.09 5.18 5.99
N MET A 127 -15.01 4.39 5.44
CA MET A 127 -15.72 4.69 4.19
C MET A 127 -16.48 6.02 4.27
N GLN A 128 -17.31 6.20 5.32
CA GLN A 128 -18.08 7.42 5.55
C GLN A 128 -17.18 8.65 5.74
N PHE A 129 -16.07 8.48 6.47
CA PHE A 129 -15.09 9.54 6.64
C PHE A 129 -14.45 9.93 5.30
N GLY A 130 -14.05 8.96 4.49
CA GLY A 130 -13.47 9.21 3.17
C GLY A 130 -14.43 9.91 2.22
N GLU A 131 -15.72 9.54 2.23
CA GLU A 131 -16.76 10.24 1.48
C GLU A 131 -16.91 11.70 1.92
N LYS A 132 -16.97 11.95 3.23
CA LYS A 132 -17.03 13.32 3.79
C LYS A 132 -15.82 14.17 3.39
N MET A 133 -14.64 13.55 3.27
CA MET A 133 -13.41 14.22 2.84
C MET A 133 -13.26 14.32 1.32
N ASN A 134 -14.23 13.83 0.53
CA ASN A 134 -14.17 13.73 -0.93
C ASN A 134 -12.93 12.96 -1.41
N CYS A 135 -12.56 11.90 -0.69
CA CYS A 135 -11.45 11.04 -1.08
C CYS A 135 -11.81 10.30 -2.37
N LYS A 136 -10.90 10.28 -3.34
CA LYS A 136 -11.17 9.74 -4.67
C LYS A 136 -11.42 8.23 -4.60
N LYS A 137 -12.59 7.81 -5.10
CA LYS A 137 -12.92 6.42 -5.38
C LYS A 137 -12.76 6.11 -6.87
N GLU A 138 -12.52 4.85 -7.18
CA GLU A 138 -12.52 4.30 -8.54
C GLU A 138 -13.48 3.11 -8.59
N GLU A 139 -13.93 2.75 -9.79
CA GLU A 139 -14.76 1.56 -10.03
C GLU A 139 -13.98 0.27 -9.81
N GLU A 140 -14.67 -0.85 -9.58
CA GLU A 140 -14.03 -2.17 -9.36
C GLU A 140 -13.08 -2.57 -10.51
N SER A 141 -13.43 -2.20 -11.75
CA SER A 141 -12.61 -2.47 -12.94
C SER A 141 -11.23 -1.81 -12.92
N TYR A 142 -11.04 -0.75 -12.12
CA TYR A 142 -9.74 -0.13 -11.92
C TYR A 142 -8.77 -1.04 -11.15
N PHE A 143 -9.29 -1.77 -10.17
CA PHE A 143 -8.53 -2.65 -9.26
C PHE A 143 -8.38 -4.07 -9.82
N PHE A 144 -9.13 -4.42 -10.86
CA PHE A 144 -9.07 -5.74 -11.47
C PHE A 144 -7.73 -5.99 -12.14
N ASP A 145 -7.07 -7.07 -11.74
CA ASP A 145 -5.89 -7.62 -12.40
C ASP A 145 -6.08 -9.12 -12.64
N GLN A 146 -5.87 -9.55 -13.88
CA GLN A 146 -6.12 -10.94 -14.28
C GLN A 146 -5.25 -11.93 -13.52
N LEU A 147 -3.98 -11.59 -13.27
CA LEU A 147 -3.06 -12.47 -12.54
C LEU A 147 -3.52 -12.66 -11.10
N ARG A 148 -3.97 -11.59 -10.44
CA ARG A 148 -4.53 -11.65 -9.07
C ARG A 148 -5.82 -12.44 -9.02
N TYR A 149 -6.67 -12.28 -10.04
CA TYR A 149 -7.92 -12.99 -10.14
C TYR A 149 -7.69 -14.50 -10.29
N ASP A 150 -6.78 -14.91 -11.18
CA ASP A 150 -6.42 -16.31 -11.38
C ASP A 150 -5.83 -16.94 -10.10
N GLN A 151 -5.00 -16.18 -9.37
CA GLN A 151 -4.48 -16.60 -8.07
C GLN A 151 -5.61 -16.86 -7.07
N TRP A 152 -6.58 -15.94 -6.98
CA TRP A 152 -7.72 -16.12 -6.09
C TRP A 152 -8.61 -17.30 -6.50
N GLN A 153 -8.93 -17.44 -7.79
CA GLN A 153 -9.72 -18.56 -8.31
C GLN A 153 -9.11 -19.92 -7.97
N SER A 154 -7.77 -20.02 -7.93
CA SER A 154 -7.08 -21.26 -7.58
C SER A 154 -7.25 -21.70 -6.11
N ILE A 155 -7.72 -20.80 -5.22
CA ILE A 155 -7.78 -21.06 -3.76
C ILE A 155 -9.12 -20.70 -3.11
N LYS A 156 -10.04 -20.04 -3.81
CA LYS A 156 -11.29 -19.49 -3.26
C LYS A 156 -12.17 -20.51 -2.53
N ASP A 157 -12.20 -21.76 -3.01
CA ASP A 157 -13.03 -22.85 -2.46
C ASP A 157 -12.32 -23.65 -1.36
N SER A 158 -11.19 -23.13 -0.87
CA SER A 158 -10.42 -23.72 0.23
C SER A 158 -10.48 -22.86 1.48
N ASP A 159 -10.31 -23.48 2.64
CA ASP A 159 -10.08 -22.76 3.91
C ASP A 159 -8.65 -22.20 4.01
N HIS A 160 -7.83 -22.41 2.98
CA HIS A 160 -6.48 -21.86 2.91
C HIS A 160 -6.52 -20.40 2.48
N PHE A 161 -6.03 -19.52 3.34
CA PHE A 161 -5.59 -18.19 2.96
C PHE A 161 -4.12 -18.24 2.55
N GLN A 162 -3.70 -17.37 1.62
CA GLN A 162 -2.32 -17.37 1.16
C GLN A 162 -1.60 -16.08 1.56
N LEU A 163 -0.55 -16.23 2.35
CA LEU A 163 0.43 -15.16 2.57
C LEU A 163 1.20 -14.95 1.27
N ASP A 164 1.31 -13.70 0.84
CA ASP A 164 2.22 -13.28 -0.23
C ASP A 164 3.71 -13.57 0.08
N HIS A 165 4.02 -14.09 1.27
CA HIS A 165 5.37 -14.44 1.73
C HIS A 165 5.58 -15.92 2.11
N SER A 166 4.61 -16.81 1.87
CA SER A 166 4.75 -18.23 2.24
C SER A 166 5.82 -18.98 1.43
N LYS A 167 6.48 -19.97 2.05
CA LYS A 167 7.64 -20.70 1.47
C LYS A 167 7.31 -21.54 0.23
N ASN A 168 6.04 -21.88 -0.02
CA ASN A 168 5.64 -22.83 -1.05
C ASN A 168 4.99 -22.21 -2.30
N ASN A 169 4.91 -20.88 -2.42
CA ASN A 169 4.34 -20.24 -3.61
C ASN A 169 5.39 -19.44 -4.40
N PRO A 170 5.58 -19.72 -5.70
CA PRO A 170 6.47 -18.97 -6.59
C PRO A 170 6.09 -17.51 -6.86
N LYS A 171 4.82 -17.15 -6.66
CA LYS A 171 4.26 -15.84 -7.06
C LYS A 171 3.94 -15.00 -5.82
N LYS A 172 4.93 -14.21 -5.41
CA LYS A 172 4.91 -13.37 -4.20
C LYS A 172 4.83 -11.90 -4.59
N PHE A 173 3.85 -11.18 -4.07
CA PHE A 173 3.75 -9.73 -4.31
C PHE A 173 3.38 -9.04 -2.99
N GLY A 174 4.33 -8.34 -2.39
CA GLY A 174 4.15 -7.84 -1.04
C GLY A 174 3.54 -6.44 -0.95
N THR A 175 3.20 -6.11 0.29
CA THR A 175 2.96 -4.75 0.81
C THR A 175 3.99 -3.75 0.29
N VAL A 176 3.55 -2.52 0.06
CA VAL A 176 4.40 -1.40 -0.34
C VAL A 176 4.63 -0.46 0.83
N GLY A 177 5.76 0.25 0.81
CA GLY A 177 6.04 1.23 1.85
C GLY A 177 7.22 2.13 1.50
N ALA A 178 7.31 3.25 2.22
CA ALA A 178 8.37 4.22 2.07
C ALA A 178 8.74 4.87 3.41
N VAL A 179 10.01 5.19 3.57
CA VAL A 179 10.55 5.98 4.68
C VAL A 179 11.39 7.12 4.13
N ALA A 180 11.32 8.29 4.77
CA ALA A 180 12.07 9.47 4.34
C ALA A 180 12.64 10.26 5.52
N LEU A 181 13.78 10.90 5.27
CA LEU A 181 14.40 11.96 6.07
C LEU A 181 14.43 13.24 5.22
N ASP A 182 13.79 14.30 5.69
CA ASP A 182 13.79 15.58 4.99
C ASP A 182 14.97 16.49 5.35
N GLN A 183 15.08 17.61 4.63
CA GLN A 183 16.17 18.58 4.85
C GLN A 183 16.09 19.29 6.21
N HIS A 184 14.98 19.18 6.94
CA HIS A 184 14.79 19.74 8.26
C HIS A 184 15.10 18.73 9.38
N GLY A 185 15.46 17.49 9.02
CA GLY A 185 15.75 16.43 9.97
C GLY A 185 14.51 15.67 10.46
N ASN A 186 13.34 15.87 9.85
CA ASN A 186 12.15 15.10 10.21
C ASN A 186 12.13 13.76 9.49
N LEU A 187 11.63 12.74 10.20
CA LEU A 187 11.39 11.41 9.66
C LEU A 187 9.90 11.20 9.38
N ALA A 188 9.57 10.38 8.40
CA ALA A 188 8.22 9.89 8.17
C ALA A 188 8.25 8.47 7.59
N ALA A 189 7.16 7.73 7.80
CA ALA A 189 6.95 6.41 7.25
C ALA A 189 5.50 6.26 6.74
N ALA A 190 5.33 5.47 5.68
CA ALA A 190 4.03 5.15 5.07
C ALA A 190 4.04 3.71 4.56
N THR A 191 2.97 2.97 4.82
CA THR A 191 2.79 1.56 4.40
C THR A 191 1.37 1.37 3.85
N SER A 192 1.22 0.58 2.78
CA SER A 192 -0.08 0.28 2.15
C SER A 192 -0.11 -1.14 1.59
N THR A 193 -1.27 -1.80 1.66
CA THR A 193 -1.43 -3.19 1.22
C THR A 193 -2.86 -3.53 0.81
N GLY A 194 -3.00 -4.47 -0.13
CA GLY A 194 -4.25 -5.21 -0.35
C GLY A 194 -4.47 -6.36 0.64
N GLY A 195 -3.47 -6.66 1.47
CA GLY A 195 -3.51 -7.75 2.44
C GLY A 195 -3.11 -9.08 1.80
N MET A 196 -3.95 -10.10 1.94
CA MET A 196 -3.62 -11.48 1.55
C MET A 196 -4.70 -12.06 0.65
N THR A 197 -4.29 -12.80 -0.38
CA THR A 197 -5.24 -13.47 -1.27
C THR A 197 -6.11 -14.44 -0.47
N ASN A 198 -7.42 -14.39 -0.71
CA ASN A 198 -8.44 -15.18 -0.02
C ASN A 198 -8.55 -14.89 1.49
N LYS A 199 -8.16 -13.69 1.93
CA LYS A 199 -8.41 -13.27 3.34
C LYS A 199 -9.91 -13.27 3.65
N LYS A 200 -10.24 -13.66 4.88
CA LYS A 200 -11.62 -13.78 5.38
C LYS A 200 -11.94 -12.68 6.39
N PHE A 201 -13.23 -12.33 6.47
CA PHE A 201 -13.88 -11.63 7.59
C PHE A 201 -13.25 -10.30 8.02
N GLY A 202 -12.77 -9.48 7.07
CA GLY A 202 -12.12 -8.22 7.41
C GLY A 202 -10.79 -8.40 8.15
N ARG A 203 -10.02 -9.44 7.80
CA ARG A 203 -8.68 -9.65 8.37
C ARG A 203 -7.82 -8.40 8.14
N ILE A 204 -7.25 -7.89 9.22
CA ILE A 204 -6.33 -6.75 9.25
C ILE A 204 -4.88 -7.27 9.34
N GLY A 205 -4.01 -6.72 8.49
CA GLY A 205 -2.56 -6.99 8.54
C GLY A 205 -1.78 -6.01 9.42
N ASP A 206 -0.46 -6.19 9.46
CA ASP A 206 0.49 -5.27 10.10
C ASP A 206 0.45 -3.84 9.53
N SER A 207 0.18 -3.71 8.23
CA SER A 207 0.37 -2.47 7.47
C SER A 207 -0.48 -1.27 7.93
N SER A 208 -1.57 -1.49 8.65
CA SER A 208 -2.40 -0.42 9.25
C SER A 208 -2.17 -0.24 10.76
N ILE A 209 -1.30 -1.05 11.37
CA ILE A 209 -1.03 -1.03 12.80
C ILE A 209 0.24 -0.22 13.05
N ILE A 210 0.08 0.98 13.63
CA ILE A 210 1.21 1.84 14.02
C ILE A 210 2.14 1.09 14.98
N GLY A 211 3.41 1.02 14.61
CA GLY A 211 4.46 0.31 15.36
C GLY A 211 4.64 -1.16 14.97
N ALA A 212 3.86 -1.68 14.02
CA ALA A 212 4.07 -3.02 13.45
C ALA A 212 4.50 -2.97 11.97
N GLY A 213 3.70 -2.31 11.12
CA GLY A 213 3.93 -2.21 9.67
C GLY A 213 4.77 -1.01 9.23
#